data_AF-A0AAT9ST30-F1
#
_entry.id   AF-A0AAT9ST30-F1
#
_cell.length_a   1.000
_cell.length_b   1.000
_cell.length_c   1.000
_cell.angle_alpha   90.00
_cell.angle_beta   90.00
_cell.angle_gamma   90.00
#
_symmetry.space_group_name_H-M   'P 1'
#
loop_
_entity.id
_entity.type
_entity.pdbx_description
1 polymer ?
#
loop_
_entity_poly.entity_id
_entity_poly.type
_entity_poly.pdbx_seq_one_letter_code
_entity_poly.pdbx_strand_id
1 'polypeptide(L)' 'MLIKLSDDMQRAVELKVRSRIDETPVLDVNATAEEIRMIFAERNVAREDIAVSVAQFATQCGFPIAFVALAPPRD' A
#
# COMPACT_ATOMS: atom_id res chain seq x y z
N MET A 1 8.71 4.24 -15.40
CA MET A 1 7.98 5.48 -15.05
C MET A 1 7.36 5.27 -13.69
N LEU A 2 7.71 6.06 -12.68
CA LEU A 2 6.96 6.08 -11.42
C LEU A 2 5.68 6.88 -11.70
N ILE A 3 4.53 6.21 -11.79
CA ILE A 3 3.26 6.94 -11.82
C ILE A 3 3.16 7.69 -10.49
N LYS A 4 3.17 9.03 -10.55
CA LYS A 4 2.86 9.83 -9.38
C LYS A 4 1.40 9.59 -9.03
N LEU A 5 1.17 8.94 -7.90
CA LEU A 5 -0.15 8.91 -7.27
C LEU A 5 -0.63 10.35 -7.08
N SER A 6 -1.94 10.58 -7.21
CA SER A 6 -2.52 11.87 -6.87
C SER A 6 -2.33 12.18 -5.38
N ASP A 7 -2.32 13.46 -5.01
CA ASP A 7 -2.12 13.88 -3.61
C ASP A 7 -3.13 13.21 -2.65
N ASP A 8 -4.39 13.03 -3.09
CA ASP A 8 -5.43 12.32 -2.34
C ASP A 8 -5.06 10.86 -2.04
N MET A 9 -4.46 10.19 -3.03
CA MET A 9 -4.02 8.79 -2.89
C MET A 9 -2.78 8.68 -2.02
N GLN A 10 -1.83 9.61 -2.16
CA GLN A 10 -0.67 9.66 -1.27
C GLN A 10 -1.12 9.85 0.17
N ARG A 11 -2.04 10.77 0.43
CA ARG A 11 -2.59 10.98 1.78
C ARG A 11 -3.29 9.74 2.33
N ALA A 12 -4.00 8.99 1.49
CA ALA A 12 -4.61 7.72 1.88
C ALA A 12 -3.56 6.65 2.20
N VAL A 13 -2.49 6.55 1.41
CA VAL A 13 -1.32 5.70 1.70
C VAL A 13 -0.76 6.05 3.07
N GLU A 14 -0.47 7.32 3.33
CA GLU A 14 0.12 7.75 4.59
C GLU A 14 -0.75 7.43 5.81
N LEU A 15 -2.05 7.70 5.71
CA LEU A 15 -3.02 7.41 6.77
C LEU A 15 -3.09 5.90 7.06
N LYS A 16 -3.14 5.08 6.00
CA LYS A 16 -3.20 3.62 6.14
C LYS A 16 -1.91 3.03 6.71
N VAL A 17 -0.75 3.49 6.24
CA VAL A 17 0.54 3.04 6.76
C VAL A 17 0.67 3.42 8.23
N ARG A 18 0.34 4.67 8.61
CA ARG A 18 0.35 5.10 10.02
C ARG A 18 -0.60 4.27 10.90
N SER A 19 -1.82 4.02 10.44
CA SER A 19 -2.78 3.18 11.18
C SER A 19 -2.25 1.77 11.42
N ARG A 20 -1.51 1.20 10.45
CA ARG A 20 -0.97 -0.16 10.54
C ARG A 20 0.32 -0.26 11.34
N ILE A 21 1.06 0.84 11.49
CA ILE A 21 2.25 0.91 12.35
C ILE A 21 1.90 0.59 13.80
N ASP A 22 0.74 1.04 14.27
CA ASP A 22 0.29 0.79 15.65
C ASP A 22 -0.37 -0.59 15.83
N GLU A 23 -0.93 -1.17 14.76
CA GLU A 23 -1.70 -2.42 14.80
C GLU A 23 -0.88 -3.68 14.47
N THR A 24 0.15 -3.57 13.63
CA THR A 24 0.90 -4.72 13.10
C THR A 24 2.41 -4.51 13.19
N PRO A 25 3.21 -5.58 13.35
CA PRO A 25 4.66 -5.45 13.38
C PRO A 25 5.31 -5.36 12.00
N VAL A 26 4.59 -5.72 10.92
CA VAL A 26 5.08 -5.72 9.54
C VAL A 26 3.95 -5.28 8.60
N LEU A 27 4.23 -4.33 7.71
CA LEU A 27 3.27 -3.88 6.71
C LEU A 27 3.18 -4.85 5.54
N ASP A 28 2.01 -5.41 5.28
CA ASP A 28 1.74 -6.05 3.99
C ASP A 28 1.48 -4.98 2.92
N VAL A 29 2.47 -4.80 2.04
CA VAL A 29 2.42 -3.82 0.95
C VAL A 29 1.36 -4.18 -0.07
N ASN A 30 1.19 -5.46 -0.40
CA ASN A 30 0.25 -5.91 -1.41
C ASN A 30 -1.20 -5.75 -0.92
N ALA A 31 -1.46 -6.15 0.32
CA ALA A 31 -2.78 -5.97 0.93
C ALA A 31 -3.14 -4.49 1.06
N THR A 32 -2.19 -3.66 1.52
CA THR A 32 -2.41 -2.21 1.66
C THR A 32 -2.63 -1.54 0.30
N ALA A 33 -1.85 -1.91 -0.72
CA ALA A 33 -2.01 -1.38 -2.06
C ALA A 33 -3.36 -1.78 -2.68
N GLU A 34 -3.82 -3.01 -2.44
CA GLU A 34 -5.12 -3.47 -2.93
C GLU A 34 -6.28 -2.73 -2.25
N GLU A 35 -6.22 -2.51 -0.93
CA GLU A 35 -7.22 -1.70 -0.23
C GLU A 35 -7.32 -0.27 -0.79
N ILE A 36 -6.17 0.36 -1.03
CA ILE A 36 -6.13 1.71 -1.61
C ILE A 36 -6.63 1.67 -3.05
N ARG A 37 -6.28 0.65 -3.83
CA ARG A 37 -6.82 0.47 -5.19
C ARG A 37 -8.34 0.35 -5.19
N MET A 38 -8.93 -0.36 -4.22
CA MET A 38 -10.38 -0.46 -4.08
C MET A 38 -11.02 0.89 -3.73
N ILE A 39 -10.41 1.67 -2.83
CA ILE A 39 -10.89 3.02 -2.46
C ILE A 39 -10.87 3.96 -3.67
N PHE A 40 -9.85 3.84 -4.52
CA PHE A 40 -9.65 4.68 -5.70
C PHE A 40 -9.88 3.91 -7.01
N ALA A 41 -10.83 2.96 -7.03
CA ALA A 41 -11.07 2.10 -8.19
C ALA A 41 -11.36 2.92 -9.47
N GLU A 42 -11.97 4.09 -9.32
CA GLU A 42 -12.28 5.02 -10.42
C GLU A 42 -11.05 5.66 -11.08
N ARG A 43 -9.88 5.65 -10.42
CA ARG A 43 -8.66 6.33 -10.90
C ARG A 43 -7.80 5.48 -11.84
N ASN A 44 -8.17 4.23 -12.11
CA ASN A 44 -7.46 3.32 -13.03
C ASN A 44 -5.95 3.23 -12.77
N VAL A 45 -5.52 3.32 -11.51
CA VAL A 45 -4.12 3.20 -11.12
C VAL A 45 -3.75 1.73 -10.92
N ALA A 46 -2.59 1.32 -11.42
CA ALA A 46 -2.10 -0.04 -11.23
C ALA A 46 -1.79 -0.29 -9.74
N ARG A 47 -2.08 -1.50 -9.27
CA ARG A 47 -1.78 -1.90 -7.89
C ARG A 47 -0.29 -1.78 -7.61
N GLU A 48 0.54 -2.11 -8.60
CA GLU A 48 1.99 -2.08 -8.52
C GLU A 48 2.51 -0.66 -8.24
N ASP A 49 1.94 0.37 -8.87
CA ASP A 49 2.32 1.77 -8.62
C ASP A 49 1.97 2.20 -7.19
N ILE A 50 0.81 1.75 -6.69
CA ILE A 50 0.39 2.00 -5.32
C ILE A 50 1.31 1.27 -4.34
N ALA A 51 1.65 0.01 -4.61
CA ALA A 51 2.56 -0.81 -3.80
C ALA A 51 3.94 -0.16 -3.68
N VAL A 52 4.47 0.39 -4.77
CA VAL A 52 5.75 1.13 -4.75
C VAL A 52 5.66 2.33 -3.82
N SER A 53 4.57 3.11 -3.88
CA SER A 53 4.40 4.28 -3.02
C SER A 53 4.24 3.90 -1.53
N VAL A 54 3.50 2.81 -1.24
CA VAL A 54 3.33 2.27 0.11
C VAL A 54 4.66 1.80 0.68
N ALA A 55 5.41 1.01 -0.09
CA ALA A 55 6.73 0.50 0.31
C ALA A 55 7.71 1.65 0.56
N GLN A 56 7.72 2.65 -0.32
CA GLN A 56 8.60 3.81 -0.18
C GLN A 56 8.28 4.60 1.09
N PHE A 57 7.00 4.87 1.37
CA PHE A 57 6.60 5.60 2.56
C PHE A 57 6.90 4.82 3.85
N ALA A 58 6.57 3.53 3.89
CA ALA A 58 6.87 2.69 5.05
C ALA A 58 8.38 2.59 5.31
N THR A 59 9.19 2.46 4.27
CA THR A 59 10.66 2.48 4.37
C THR A 59 11.18 3.81 4.91
N GLN A 60 10.60 4.94 4.47
CA GLN A 60 10.93 6.27 5.00
C GLN A 60 10.57 6.42 6.47
N CYS A 61 9.49 5.78 6.92
CA CYS A 61 9.12 5.73 8.33
C CYS A 61 9.94 4.72 9.17
N GLY A 62 10.84 3.96 8.54
CA GLY A 62 11.58 2.88 9.21
C GLY A 62 10.71 1.68 9.58
N PHE A 63 9.52 1.56 8.99
CA PHE A 63 8.59 0.48 9.27
C PHE A 63 8.88 -0.73 8.38
N PRO A 64 9.06 -1.94 8.94
CA PRO A 64 9.33 -3.14 8.16
C PRO A 64 8.16 -3.47 7.23
N ILE A 65 8.50 -3.78 5.98
CA ILE A 65 7.55 -4.11 4.92
C ILE A 65 7.69 -5.56 4.49
N ALA A 66 6.57 -6.19 4.14
CA ALA A 66 6.52 -7.48 3.50
C ALA A 66 5.73 -7.38 2.20
N PHE A 67 6.26 -8.01 1.16
CA PHE A 67 5.56 -8.26 -0.10
C PHE A 67 4.98 -9.68 -0.03
N VAL A 68 3.95 -9.86 0.82
CA VAL A 68 3.30 -11.17 0.90
C VAL A 68 2.50 -11.34 -0.38
N ALA A 69 2.88 -12.32 -1.21
CA ALA A 69 1.99 -12.75 -2.29
C ALA A 69 0.75 -13.32 -1.61
N LEU A 70 -0.43 -12.74 -1.86
CA LEU A 70 -1.71 -13.37 -1.53
C LEU A 70 -1.69 -14.75 -2.19
N ALA A 71 -1.27 -15.77 -1.45
CA ALA A 71 -1.44 -17.15 -1.87
C ALA A 71 -2.95 -17.35 -2.08
N PRO A 72 -3.37 -17.98 -3.19
CA PRO A 72 -4.79 -18.28 -3.35
C PRO A 72 -5.24 -19.08 -2.12
N PRO A 73 -6.41 -18.78 -1.53
CA PRO A 73 -7.00 -19.67 -0.55
C PRO A 73 -7.11 -21.04 -1.23
N ARG A 74 -6.37 -22.03 -0.71
CA ARG A 74 -6.57 -23.42 -1.08
C ARG A 74 -7.82 -23.88 -0.34
N ASP A 75 -8.95 -23.89 -1.06
CA ASP A 75 -10.07 -24.78 -0.79
C ASP A 75 -10.66 -25.23 -2.13
#